data_AF-G5IAA6-F1
#
_entry.id   AF-G5IAA6-F1
#
_cell.length_a   1.000
_cell.length_b   1.000
_cell.length_c   1.000
_cell.angle_alpha   90.00
_cell.angle_beta   90.00
_cell.angle_gamma   90.00
#
_symmetry.space_group_name_H-M   'P 1'
#
loop_
_entity.id
_entity.type
_entity.pdbx_description
1 polymer ?
#
loop_
_entity_poly.entity_id
_entity_poly.type
_entity_poly.pdbx_seq_one_letter_code
_entity_poly.pdbx_strand_id
1 'polypeptide(L)'
;MKQKKKMGRGGFTLVEVLVVMAIIAILAAITVPSFAGYIDKAKEETYLSEARNVATGVQIFITEQYAAGTLDRKNINKSLLEYPLGEPEHALTEVLRGSYTNGAQIAGISYSETGDFYGITYDVEGYRVEITPGEPAVITKINSKKN
;
A
#
# COMPACT_ATOMS: atom_id res chain seq x y z
N MET A 1 52.46 53.12 -5.86
CA MET A 1 52.26 51.77 -6.45
C MET A 1 51.38 50.94 -5.52
N LYS A 2 50.26 50.39 -6.01
CA LYS A 2 49.22 49.69 -5.21
C LYS A 2 49.68 48.26 -4.84
N GLN A 3 49.64 47.90 -3.57
CA GLN A 3 49.92 46.54 -3.10
C GLN A 3 48.75 45.60 -3.47
N LYS A 4 49.02 44.54 -4.22
CA LYS A 4 48.04 43.48 -4.56
C LYS A 4 47.86 42.55 -3.36
N LYS A 5 46.66 42.54 -2.77
CA LYS A 5 46.23 41.59 -1.74
C LYS A 5 46.20 40.18 -2.35
N LYS A 6 47.08 39.27 -1.91
CA LYS A 6 47.04 37.86 -2.32
C LYS A 6 45.74 37.25 -1.78
N MET A 7 44.77 37.01 -2.67
CA MET A 7 43.62 36.16 -2.36
C MET A 7 44.14 34.74 -2.17
N GLY A 8 44.07 34.23 -0.94
CA GLY A 8 44.47 32.86 -0.61
C GLY A 8 43.63 31.89 -1.43
N ARG A 9 44.28 31.17 -2.35
CA ARG A 9 43.68 30.00 -2.99
C ARG A 9 43.76 28.86 -1.98
N GLY A 10 42.73 28.72 -1.15
CA GLY A 10 42.54 27.55 -0.30
C GLY A 10 42.15 26.37 -1.18
N GLY A 11 43.10 25.47 -1.44
CA GLY A 11 42.82 24.18 -2.07
C GLY A 11 42.38 23.17 -1.02
N PHE A 12 41.37 22.37 -1.33
CA PHE A 12 40.91 21.27 -0.50
C PHE A 12 42.02 20.20 -0.41
N THR A 13 42.34 19.73 0.78
CA THR A 13 43.39 18.72 0.93
C THR A 13 42.85 17.32 0.58
N LEU A 14 43.68 16.47 -0.03
CA LEU A 14 43.30 15.06 -0.27
C LEU A 14 42.98 14.33 1.03
N VAL A 15 43.64 14.71 2.13
CA VAL A 15 43.43 14.15 3.47
C VAL A 15 42.03 14.50 3.99
N GLU A 16 41.56 15.74 3.81
CA GLU A 16 40.19 16.12 4.17
C GLU A 16 39.15 15.28 3.43
N VAL A 17 39.33 15.06 2.12
CA VAL A 17 38.40 14.22 1.35
C VAL A 17 38.42 12.77 1.85
N LEU A 18 39.60 12.24 2.16
CA LEU A 18 39.77 10.85 2.60
C LEU A 18 39.09 10.60 3.96
N VAL A 19 39.23 11.51 4.92
CA VAL A 19 38.58 11.40 6.24
C VAL A 19 37.06 11.50 6.09
N VAL A 20 36.56 12.40 5.24
CA VAL A 20 35.12 12.54 4.99
C VAL A 20 34.54 11.26 4.38
N MET A 21 35.20 10.69 3.37
CA MET A 21 34.77 9.42 2.77
C MET A 21 34.79 8.26 3.77
N ALA A 22 35.79 8.21 4.66
CA ALA A 22 35.86 7.20 5.71
C ALA A 22 34.67 7.30 6.68
N ILE A 23 34.28 8.50 7.10
CA ILE A 23 33.12 8.72 7.96
C ILE A 23 31.81 8.36 7.24
N ILE A 24 31.63 8.78 5.98
CA ILE A 24 30.45 8.44 5.17
C ILE A 24 30.31 6.91 5.01
N ALA A 25 31.42 6.20 4.78
CA ALA A 25 31.41 4.74 4.65
C ALA A 25 30.93 4.04 5.93
N ILE A 26 31.37 4.50 7.10
CA ILE A 26 30.94 3.96 8.40
C ILE A 26 29.44 4.22 8.62
N LEU A 27 28.97 5.44 8.36
CA LEU A 27 27.55 5.78 8.50
C LEU A 27 26.66 4.98 7.54
N ALA A 28 27.08 4.83 6.29
CA ALA A 28 26.36 4.05 5.28
C ALA A 28 26.22 2.57 5.68
N ALA A 29 27.30 1.97 6.21
CA ALA A 29 27.30 0.57 6.63
C ALA A 29 26.26 0.25 7.72
N ILE A 30 26.04 1.16 8.67
CA ILE A 30 25.05 0.97 9.75
C ILE A 30 23.62 1.27 9.26
N THR A 31 23.49 2.21 8.33
CA THR A 31 22.20 2.75 7.89
C THR A 31 21.47 1.80 6.95
N VAL A 32 22.16 1.17 6.00
CA VAL A 32 21.53 0.31 4.96
C VAL A 32 20.62 -0.81 5.51
N PRO A 33 20.99 -1.61 6.52
CA PRO A 33 20.16 -2.75 6.94
C PRO A 33 18.83 -2.34 7.61
N SER A 34 18.74 -1.17 8.24
CA SER A 34 17.52 -0.75 8.94
C SER A 34 16.43 -0.28 7.96
N PHE A 35 16.80 0.32 6.84
CA PHE A 35 15.87 0.89 5.85
C PHE A 35 14.92 -0.13 5.22
N ALA A 36 15.37 -1.35 4.96
CA ALA A 36 14.55 -2.37 4.31
C ALA A 36 13.31 -2.76 5.16
N GLY A 37 13.46 -2.89 6.48
CA GLY A 37 12.35 -3.23 7.37
C GLY A 37 11.33 -2.10 7.54
N TYR A 38 11.77 -0.84 7.48
CA TYR A 38 10.87 0.31 7.54
C TYR A 38 10.02 0.45 6.29
N ILE A 39 10.58 0.14 5.12
CA ILE A 39 9.84 0.18 3.85
C ILE A 39 8.71 -0.85 3.85
N ASP A 40 8.96 -2.07 4.30
CA ASP A 40 7.94 -3.11 4.38
C ASP A 40 6.80 -2.72 5.33
N LYS A 41 7.12 -2.18 6.51
CA LYS A 41 6.10 -1.69 7.44
C LYS A 41 5.27 -0.53 6.88
N ALA A 42 5.92 0.42 6.20
CA ALA A 42 5.22 1.53 5.57
C ALA A 42 4.27 1.04 4.46
N LYS A 43 4.66 0.01 3.70
CA LYS A 43 3.77 -0.65 2.73
C LYS A 43 2.60 -1.34 3.42
N GLU A 44 2.85 -2.10 4.47
CA GLU A 44 1.79 -2.78 5.24
C GLU A 44 0.75 -1.79 5.78
N GLU A 45 1.18 -0.66 6.35
CA GLU A 45 0.26 0.40 6.81
C GLU A 45 -0.53 1.03 5.66
N THR A 46 0.11 1.25 4.51
CA THR A 46 -0.54 1.78 3.31
C THR A 46 -1.63 0.83 2.82
N TYR A 47 -1.30 -0.45 2.64
CA TYR A 47 -2.24 -1.48 2.19
C TYR A 47 -3.38 -1.69 3.18
N LEU A 48 -3.10 -1.58 4.48
CA LEU A 48 -4.14 -1.65 5.50
C LEU A 48 -5.13 -0.48 5.40
N SER A 49 -4.63 0.73 5.17
CA SER A 49 -5.47 1.92 4.95
C SER A 49 -6.32 1.78 3.69
N GLU A 50 -5.72 1.35 2.59
CA GLU A 50 -6.41 1.08 1.32
C GLU A 50 -7.50 0.02 1.50
N ALA A 51 -7.19 -1.11 2.13
CA ALA A 51 -8.17 -2.16 2.39
C ALA A 51 -9.37 -1.67 3.20
N ARG A 52 -9.18 -0.78 4.18
CA ARG A 52 -10.30 -0.19 4.95
C ARG A 52 -11.18 0.73 4.10
N ASN A 53 -10.57 1.51 3.22
CA ASN A 53 -11.30 2.34 2.27
C ASN A 53 -12.10 1.48 1.29
N VAL A 54 -11.48 0.40 0.78
CA VAL A 54 -12.16 -0.59 -0.08
C VAL A 54 -13.31 -1.26 0.66
N ALA A 55 -13.12 -1.70 1.90
CA ALA A 55 -14.17 -2.33 2.71
C ALA A 55 -15.37 -1.38 2.88
N THR A 56 -15.11 -0.10 3.10
CA THR A 56 -16.16 0.93 3.18
C THR A 56 -16.88 1.10 1.85
N GLY A 57 -16.13 1.12 0.72
CA GLY A 57 -16.72 1.17 -0.61
C GLY A 57 -17.59 -0.04 -0.93
N VAL A 58 -17.16 -1.25 -0.56
CA VAL A 58 -17.95 -2.48 -0.69
C VAL A 58 -19.24 -2.39 0.13
N GLN A 59 -19.16 -1.94 1.38
CA GLN A 59 -20.34 -1.76 2.23
C GLN A 59 -21.35 -0.80 1.61
N ILE A 60 -20.89 0.34 1.08
CA ILE A 60 -21.73 1.33 0.40
C ILE A 60 -22.41 0.67 -0.80
N PHE A 61 -21.64 0.03 -1.68
CA PHE A 61 -22.15 -0.63 -2.88
C PHE A 61 -23.21 -1.69 -2.57
N ILE A 62 -22.94 -2.57 -1.59
CA ILE A 62 -23.90 -3.61 -1.18
C ILE A 62 -25.17 -2.97 -0.60
N THR A 63 -25.03 -1.89 0.18
CA THR A 63 -26.17 -1.16 0.77
C THR A 63 -27.04 -0.49 -0.30
N GLU A 64 -26.43 0.08 -1.34
CA GLU A 64 -27.16 0.66 -2.48
C GLU A 64 -27.91 -0.42 -3.27
N GLN A 65 -27.26 -1.56 -3.54
CA GLN A 65 -27.88 -2.69 -4.21
C GLN A 65 -29.03 -3.30 -3.37
N TYR A 66 -28.89 -3.28 -2.04
CA TYR A 66 -29.96 -3.65 -1.11
C TYR A 66 -31.16 -2.71 -1.25
N ALA A 67 -30.93 -1.40 -1.23
CA ALA A 67 -31.97 -0.40 -1.36
C ALA A 67 -32.68 -0.44 -2.73
N ALA A 68 -31.96 -0.79 -3.79
CA ALA A 68 -32.51 -0.98 -5.13
C ALA A 68 -33.34 -2.26 -5.29
N GLY A 69 -33.35 -3.16 -4.28
CA GLY A 69 -34.08 -4.43 -4.32
C GLY A 69 -33.42 -5.49 -5.22
N THR A 70 -32.17 -5.28 -5.66
CA THR A 70 -31.44 -6.12 -6.61
C THR A 70 -30.37 -6.97 -5.91
N LEU A 71 -30.73 -7.62 -4.80
CA LEU A 71 -29.83 -8.47 -4.04
C LEU A 71 -29.65 -9.84 -4.69
N ASP A 72 -28.94 -9.88 -5.81
CA ASP A 72 -28.37 -11.12 -6.31
C ASP A 72 -26.89 -11.18 -5.92
N ARG A 73 -26.59 -12.02 -4.92
CA ARG A 73 -25.22 -12.25 -4.44
C ARG A 73 -24.26 -12.67 -5.55
N LYS A 74 -24.74 -13.42 -6.55
CA LYS A 74 -23.89 -13.81 -7.67
C LYS A 74 -23.47 -12.59 -8.49
N ASN A 75 -24.39 -11.65 -8.70
CA ASN A 75 -24.10 -10.41 -9.44
C ASN A 75 -23.20 -9.48 -8.63
N ILE A 76 -23.43 -9.36 -7.31
CA ILE A 76 -22.55 -8.57 -6.41
C ILE A 76 -21.13 -9.13 -6.43
N ASN A 77 -20.97 -10.44 -6.22
CA ASN A 77 -19.66 -11.07 -6.23
C ASN A 77 -18.97 -10.93 -7.58
N LYS A 78 -19.72 -11.07 -8.68
CA LYS A 78 -19.18 -10.86 -10.02
C LYS A 78 -18.62 -9.44 -10.17
N SER A 79 -19.41 -8.42 -9.83
CA SER A 79 -19.00 -7.02 -9.98
C SER A 79 -17.85 -6.57 -9.08
N LEU A 80 -17.64 -7.25 -7.95
CA LEU A 80 -16.61 -6.91 -6.95
C LEU A 80 -15.35 -7.78 -7.01
N LEU A 81 -15.44 -9.02 -7.53
CA LEU A 81 -14.34 -9.99 -7.47
C LEU A 81 -13.76 -10.36 -8.84
N GLU A 82 -14.48 -10.10 -9.94
CA GLU A 82 -14.06 -10.55 -11.28
C GLU A 82 -12.94 -9.70 -11.88
N TYR A 83 -12.90 -8.42 -11.54
CA TYR A 83 -11.93 -7.47 -12.07
C TYR A 83 -11.01 -6.95 -10.96
N PRO A 84 -9.75 -6.63 -11.25
CA PRO A 84 -8.91 -5.86 -10.35
C PRO A 84 -9.46 -4.44 -10.11
N LEU A 85 -9.09 -3.86 -8.98
CA LEU A 85 -9.35 -2.48 -8.66
C LEU A 85 -8.59 -1.58 -9.64
N GLY A 86 -9.35 -0.72 -10.30
CA GLY A 86 -8.86 0.23 -11.30
C GLY A 86 -9.09 -0.16 -12.75
N GLU A 87 -9.61 -1.35 -13.00
CA GLU A 87 -10.27 -1.61 -14.27
C GLU A 87 -11.57 -0.80 -14.37
N PRO A 88 -11.89 -0.23 -15.55
CA PRO A 88 -13.08 0.60 -15.72
C PRO A 88 -14.38 -0.16 -15.47
N GLU A 89 -14.34 -1.49 -15.56
CA GLU A 89 -15.46 -2.40 -15.35
C GLU A 89 -15.71 -2.72 -13.87
N HIS A 90 -14.79 -2.34 -12.97
CA HIS A 90 -14.92 -2.61 -11.54
C HIS A 90 -16.02 -1.75 -10.90
N ALA A 91 -16.91 -2.36 -10.10
CA ALA A 91 -18.04 -1.66 -9.48
C ALA A 91 -17.66 -0.50 -8.56
N LEU A 92 -16.48 -0.55 -7.95
CA LEU A 92 -15.99 0.48 -7.01
C LEU A 92 -15.16 1.59 -7.66
N THR A 93 -15.06 1.64 -8.99
CA THR A 93 -14.22 2.63 -9.69
C THR A 93 -14.59 4.07 -9.35
N GLU A 94 -15.88 4.39 -9.32
CA GLU A 94 -16.36 5.73 -8.97
C GLU A 94 -16.19 6.07 -7.49
N VAL A 95 -16.36 5.07 -6.62
CA VAL A 95 -16.29 5.24 -5.16
C VAL A 95 -14.86 5.46 -4.71
N LEU A 96 -13.90 4.71 -5.27
CA LEU A 96 -12.51 4.74 -4.81
C LEU A 96 -11.65 5.80 -5.49
N ARG A 97 -12.00 6.22 -6.72
CA ARG A 97 -11.32 7.31 -7.46
C ARG A 97 -9.78 7.21 -7.48
N GLY A 98 -9.24 5.99 -7.63
CA GLY A 98 -7.81 5.75 -7.62
C GLY A 98 -7.16 5.63 -6.23
N SER A 99 -7.95 5.53 -5.15
CA SER A 99 -7.46 5.33 -3.77
C SER A 99 -7.11 3.86 -3.50
N TYR A 100 -6.30 3.26 -4.36
CA TYR A 100 -5.81 1.89 -4.28
C TYR A 100 -4.50 1.75 -5.05
N THR A 101 -3.69 0.78 -4.64
CA THR A 101 -2.50 0.38 -5.40
C THR A 101 -2.89 -0.33 -6.69
N ASN A 102 -2.14 -0.11 -7.78
CA ASN A 102 -2.39 -0.77 -9.05
C ASN A 102 -2.31 -2.30 -8.93
N GLY A 103 -3.23 -3.00 -9.58
CA GLY A 103 -3.29 -4.47 -9.50
C GLY A 103 -3.82 -5.01 -8.17
N ALA A 104 -4.26 -4.13 -7.26
CA ALA A 104 -5.02 -4.56 -6.10
C ALA A 104 -6.36 -5.17 -6.52
N GLN A 105 -6.89 -6.10 -5.75
CA GLN A 105 -8.17 -6.74 -6.04
C GLN A 105 -8.87 -7.15 -4.75
N ILE A 106 -10.20 -7.25 -4.81
CA ILE A 106 -10.98 -7.89 -3.75
C ILE A 106 -10.95 -9.39 -4.04
N ALA A 107 -10.27 -10.15 -3.20
CA ALA A 107 -10.12 -11.60 -3.34
C ALA A 107 -11.32 -12.37 -2.75
N GLY A 108 -12.08 -11.74 -1.85
CA GLY A 108 -13.23 -12.36 -1.21
C GLY A 108 -14.08 -11.38 -0.44
N ILE A 109 -15.35 -11.77 -0.23
CA ILE A 109 -16.31 -11.07 0.62
C ILE A 109 -16.82 -12.05 1.66
N SER A 110 -16.76 -11.64 2.92
CA SER A 110 -17.26 -12.41 4.06
C SER A 110 -18.67 -11.95 4.40
N TYR A 111 -19.54 -12.91 4.71
CA TYR A 111 -20.92 -12.66 5.13
C TYR A 111 -21.17 -13.25 6.52
N SER A 112 -22.06 -12.63 7.29
CA SER A 112 -22.54 -13.17 8.56
C SER A 112 -23.47 -14.37 8.34
N GLU A 113 -23.82 -15.07 9.43
CA GLU A 113 -24.86 -16.13 9.40
C GLU A 113 -26.23 -15.60 8.96
N THR A 114 -26.53 -14.33 9.24
CA THR A 114 -27.74 -13.64 8.77
C THR A 114 -27.66 -13.26 7.30
N GLY A 115 -26.47 -13.36 6.70
CA GLY A 115 -26.24 -13.12 5.29
C GLY A 115 -25.91 -11.67 4.93
N ASP A 116 -25.65 -10.85 5.94
CA ASP A 116 -25.22 -9.47 5.79
C ASP A 116 -23.72 -9.42 5.50
N PHE A 117 -23.28 -8.36 4.84
CA PHE A 117 -21.85 -8.13 4.63
C PHE A 117 -21.12 -8.05 5.99
N TYR A 118 -20.04 -8.80 6.10
CA TYR A 118 -19.25 -8.93 7.32
C TYR A 118 -17.76 -8.72 7.10
N GLY A 119 -17.27 -8.46 5.88
CA GLY A 119 -15.85 -8.19 5.69
C GLY A 119 -15.36 -8.44 4.28
N ILE A 120 -14.08 -8.14 4.06
CA ILE A 120 -13.40 -8.39 2.78
C ILE A 120 -12.04 -9.04 2.98
N THR A 121 -11.62 -9.73 1.93
CA THR A 121 -10.23 -10.10 1.69
C THR A 121 -9.73 -9.27 0.52
N TYR A 122 -8.64 -8.54 0.73
CA TYR A 122 -8.02 -7.62 -0.22
C TYR A 122 -6.60 -8.07 -0.53
N ASP A 123 -6.30 -8.33 -1.79
CA ASP A 123 -4.96 -8.74 -2.24
C ASP A 123 -4.28 -7.59 -2.98
N VAL A 124 -3.03 -7.30 -2.63
CA VAL A 124 -2.21 -6.23 -3.23
C VAL A 124 -0.74 -6.60 -3.17
N GLU A 125 -0.01 -6.53 -4.30
CA GLU A 125 1.46 -6.60 -4.34
C GLU A 125 2.09 -7.75 -3.50
N GLY A 126 1.45 -8.93 -3.46
CA GLY A 126 1.93 -10.07 -2.67
C GLY A 126 1.57 -10.04 -1.18
N TYR A 127 0.66 -9.18 -0.77
CA TYR A 127 0.04 -9.14 0.55
C TYR A 127 -1.46 -9.44 0.44
N ARG A 128 -1.98 -10.06 1.49
CA ARG A 128 -3.41 -10.25 1.74
C ARG A 128 -3.79 -9.51 3.00
N VAL A 129 -4.83 -8.70 2.92
CA VAL A 129 -5.40 -7.96 4.03
C VAL A 129 -6.83 -8.45 4.26
N GLU A 130 -7.10 -8.90 5.47
CA GLU A 130 -8.43 -9.35 5.89
C GLU A 130 -9.01 -8.30 6.83
N ILE A 131 -10.18 -7.76 6.45
CA ILE A 131 -10.92 -6.77 7.23
C ILE A 131 -12.21 -7.40 7.71
N THR A 132 -12.30 -7.59 9.02
CA THR A 132 -13.48 -8.12 9.71
C THR A 132 -13.91 -7.12 10.80
N PRO A 133 -15.18 -6.66 10.85
CA PRO A 133 -15.68 -5.78 11.89
C PRO A 133 -15.54 -6.40 13.29
N GLY A 134 -15.03 -5.61 14.23
CA GLY A 134 -14.83 -6.04 15.61
C GLY A 134 -13.51 -6.80 15.85
N GLU A 135 -12.77 -7.13 14.79
CA GLU A 135 -11.46 -7.77 14.87
C GLU A 135 -10.37 -6.83 14.37
N PRO A 136 -9.13 -6.94 14.90
CA PRO A 136 -8.01 -6.26 14.32
C PRO A 136 -7.78 -6.78 12.90
N ALA A 137 -7.60 -5.85 11.96
CA ALA A 137 -7.28 -6.20 10.59
C ALA A 137 -5.97 -6.99 10.52
N VAL A 138 -5.97 -8.05 9.73
CA VAL A 138 -4.83 -8.96 9.60
C VAL A 138 -4.19 -8.76 8.24
N ILE A 139 -2.90 -8.45 8.22
CA ILE A 139 -2.09 -8.39 7.00
C ILE A 139 -1.11 -9.57 6.98
N THR A 140 -1.09 -10.29 5.87
CA THR A 140 -0.25 -11.48 5.68
C THR A 140 0.47 -11.41 4.35
N LYS A 141 1.78 -11.66 4.31
CA LYS A 141 2.52 -11.86 3.07
C LYS A 141 2.08 -13.16 2.41
N ILE A 142 1.48 -13.06 1.22
CA ILE A 142 1.16 -14.22 0.40
C ILE A 142 2.37 -14.54 -0.46
N ASN A 143 3.07 -15.64 -0.13
CA ASN A 143 4.04 -16.17 -1.07
C ASN A 143 3.27 -16.57 -2.33
N SER A 144 3.57 -15.93 -3.46
CA SER A 144 3.14 -16.39 -4.78
C SER A 144 3.75 -17.78 -4.99
N LYS A 145 3.08 -18.82 -4.48
CA LYS A 145 3.36 -20.19 -4.86
C LYS A 145 2.88 -20.28 -6.30
N LYS A 146 3.86 -20.12 -7.21
CA LYS A 146 3.91 -20.83 -8.48
C LYS A 146 3.34 -22.24 -8.27
N ASN A 147 2.19 -22.50 -8.86
CA ASN A 147 1.80 -23.82 -9.31
C ASN A 147 1.12 -23.65 -10.65
#